data_AF-A0A3M2VHU6-F1
#
_entry.id   AF-A0A3M2VHU6-F1
#
_cell.length_a   1.000
_cell.length_b   1.000
_cell.length_c   1.000
_cell.angle_alpha   90.00
_cell.angle_beta   90.00
_cell.angle_gamma   90.00
#
_symmetry.space_group_name_H-M   'P 1'
#
loop_
_entity.id
_entity.type
_entity.pdbx_description
1 polymer ?
#
loop_
_entity_poly.entity_id
_entity_poly.type
_entity_poly.pdbx_seq_one_letter_code
_entity_poly.pdbx_strand_id
1 'polypeptide(L)'
;QSGQTVLLGGLIKQDNSETVSAVPYLGRIPGLKWLFGNSSKSKDRTELIVLITPRVITSSSQARQVTDDYRQQMQLLKPEVSRTSMQN
;
A
#
# COMPACT_ATOMS: atom_id res chain seq x y z
N GLN A 1 -18.52 18.80 12.50
CA GLN A 1 -17.80 18.30 11.31
C GLN A 1 -17.65 16.79 11.46
N SER A 2 -18.43 16.01 10.71
CA SER A 2 -18.32 14.54 10.67
C SER A 2 -17.78 14.14 9.31
N GLY A 3 -16.86 13.18 9.23
CA GLY A 3 -16.33 12.68 7.95
C GLY A 3 -15.08 13.40 7.40
N GLN A 4 -14.39 14.22 8.19
CA GLN A 4 -13.07 14.73 7.80
C GLN A 4 -11.99 13.68 8.06
N THR A 5 -11.18 13.37 7.06
CA THR A 5 -10.03 12.48 7.20
C THR A 5 -8.92 13.19 7.96
N VAL A 6 -8.41 12.56 9.01
CA VAL A 6 -7.30 13.05 9.82
C VAL A 6 -6.10 12.13 9.61
N LEU A 7 -4.93 12.72 9.37
CA LEU A 7 -3.65 12.02 9.41
C LEU A 7 -3.33 11.70 10.87
N LEU A 8 -3.26 10.41 11.20
CA LEU A 8 -2.82 10.00 12.53
C LEU A 8 -1.30 10.02 12.66
N GLY A 9 -0.62 9.67 11.57
CA GLY A 9 0.82 9.59 11.53
C GLY A 9 1.30 8.73 10.38
N GLY A 10 2.60 8.45 10.38
CA GLY A 10 3.25 7.62 9.39
C GLY A 10 4.62 7.19 9.86
N LEU A 11 5.19 6.23 9.14
CA LEU A 11 6.53 5.70 9.38
C LEU A 11 7.31 5.80 8.07
N ILE A 12 8.54 6.32 8.18
CA ILE A 12 9.49 6.31 7.06
C ILE A 12 10.61 5.35 7.45
N LYS A 13 10.77 4.30 6.67
CA LYS A 13 11.89 3.36 6.78
C LYS A 13 12.85 3.63 5.64
N GLN A 14 14.14 3.79 5.95
CA GLN A 14 15.19 3.91 4.96
C GLN A 14 16.28 2.88 5.27
N ASP A 15 16.48 1.95 4.36
CA ASP A 15 17.53 0.95 4.42
C ASP A 15 18.61 1.32 3.38
N ASN A 16 19.81 1.62 3.86
CA ASN A 16 20.97 1.90 3.01
C ASN A 16 21.95 0.73 3.11
N SER A 17 22.32 0.14 1.97
CA SER A 17 23.36 -0.88 1.92
C SER A 17 24.46 -0.49 0.93
N GLU A 18 25.71 -0.69 1.35
CA GLU A 18 26.88 -0.55 0.51
C GLU A 18 27.67 -1.86 0.55
N THR A 19 27.82 -2.48 -0.61
CA THR A 19 28.62 -3.70 -0.78
C THR A 19 29.83 -3.35 -1.61
N VAL A 20 31.03 -3.63 -1.09
CA VAL A 20 32.30 -3.41 -1.78
C VAL A 20 32.98 -4.76 -1.99
N SER A 21 33.18 -5.12 -3.25
CA SER A 21 33.92 -6.32 -3.66
C SER A 21 35.19 -5.87 -4.39
N ALA A 22 36.37 -6.31 -3.93
CA ALA A 22 37.63 -5.93 -4.55
C ALA A 22 38.63 -7.09 -4.54
N VAL A 23 39.51 -7.14 -5.54
CA VAL A 23 40.60 -8.12 -5.59
C VAL A 23 41.60 -7.83 -4.46
N PRO A 24 41.98 -8.83 -3.62
CA PRO A 24 43.00 -8.67 -2.60
C PRO A 24 44.31 -8.13 -3.19
N TYR A 25 45.04 -7.30 -2.43
CA TYR A 25 46.26 -6.57 -2.84
C TYR A 25 46.08 -5.49 -3.93
N LEU A 26 45.38 -5.77 -5.04
CA LEU A 26 45.22 -4.83 -6.16
C LEU A 26 44.21 -3.70 -5.87
N GLY A 27 43.19 -3.97 -5.03
CA GLY A 27 42.18 -2.98 -4.65
C GLY A 27 42.67 -1.80 -3.80
N ARG A 28 43.95 -1.79 -3.37
CA ARG A 28 44.55 -0.73 -2.53
C ARG A 28 45.46 0.23 -3.32
N ILE A 29 45.71 -0.02 -4.60
CA ILE A 29 46.58 0.82 -5.43
C ILE A 29 45.84 2.12 -5.82
N PRO A 30 46.34 3.30 -5.42
CA PRO A 30 45.77 4.59 -5.84
C PRO A 30 45.78 4.70 -7.37
N GLY A 31 44.69 5.17 -7.98
CA GLY A 31 44.57 5.34 -9.44
C GLY A 31 44.04 4.11 -10.21
N LEU A 32 44.25 2.89 -9.71
CA LEU A 32 43.74 1.65 -10.35
C LEU A 32 42.55 1.01 -9.61
N LYS A 33 42.21 1.52 -8.42
CA LYS A 33 41.15 1.00 -7.54
C LYS A 33 39.80 0.70 -8.22
N TRP A 34 39.39 1.53 -9.18
CA TRP A 34 38.13 1.39 -9.92
C TRP A 34 38.09 0.26 -10.97
N LEU A 35 39.25 -0.27 -11.41
CA LEU A 35 39.35 -1.33 -12.42
C LEU A 35 39.34 -2.73 -11.78
N PHE A 36 39.68 -2.81 -10.50
CA PHE A 36 39.86 -4.07 -9.76
C PHE A 36 38.90 -4.20 -8.55
N GLY A 37 37.86 -3.36 -8.51
CA GLY A 37 36.83 -3.41 -7.48
C GLY A 37 35.48 -2.93 -8.01
N ASN A 38 34.42 -3.48 -7.45
CA ASN A 38 33.04 -3.11 -7.72
C ASN A 38 32.40 -2.65 -6.40
N SER A 39 31.67 -1.53 -6.45
CA SER A 39 30.85 -1.05 -5.34
C SER A 39 29.41 -1.05 -5.82
N SER A 40 28.53 -1.70 -5.04
CA SER A 40 27.09 -1.65 -5.23
C SER A 40 26.47 -0.91 -4.07
N LYS A 41 25.66 0.10 -4.39
CA LYS A 41 24.91 0.88 -3.41
C LYS A 41 23.43 0.64 -3.65
N SER A 42 22.72 0.14 -2.65
CA SER A 42 21.25 0.07 -2.67
C SER A 42 20.68 1.01 -1.62
N LYS A 43 19.58 1.66 -1.99
CA LYS A 43 18.80 2.52 -1.12
C LYS A 43 17.33 2.18 -1.26
N ASP A 44 16.78 1.61 -0.21
CA ASP A 44 15.38 1.22 -0.15
C ASP A 44 14.65 2.17 0.80
N ARG A 45 13.56 2.77 0.32
CA ARG A 45 12.74 3.72 1.08
C ARG A 45 11.29 3.27 1.07
N THR A 46 10.74 3.04 2.25
CA THR A 46 9.34 2.66 2.45
C THR A 46 8.64 3.72 3.27
N GLU A 47 7.50 4.20 2.79
CA GLU A 47 6.67 5.20 3.47
C GLU A 47 5.30 4.60 3.77
N LEU A 48 4.91 4.60 5.03
CA LEU A 48 3.60 4.18 5.49
C LEU A 48 2.85 5.37 6.06
N ILE A 49 1.60 5.54 5.66
CA ILE A 49 0.72 6.62 6.12
C ILE A 49 -0.57 6.01 6.68
N VAL A 50 -0.97 6.46 7.87
CA VAL A 50 -2.21 6.03 8.53
C VAL A 50 -3.18 7.20 8.60
N LEU A 51 -4.37 7.00 8.03
CA LEU A 51 -5.45 7.98 8.00
C LEU A 51 -6.70 7.39 8.67
N ILE A 52 -7.47 8.23 9.37
CA ILE A 52 -8.79 7.88 9.90
C ILE A 52 -9.85 8.88 9.46
N THR A 53 -11.00 8.39 9.04
CA THR A 53 -12.18 9.21 8.69
C THR A 53 -13.36 8.81 9.58
N PRO A 54 -13.62 9.53 10.70
CA PRO A 54 -14.70 9.18 11.60
C PRO A 54 -16.07 9.54 10.99
N ARG A 55 -17.04 8.63 11.14
CA ARG A 55 -18.44 8.85 10.76
C ARG A 55 -19.30 8.79 12.02
N VAL A 56 -19.97 9.89 12.35
CA VAL A 56 -20.86 9.99 13.52
C VAL A 56 -22.29 9.71 13.05
N ILE A 57 -22.95 8.73 13.67
CA ILE A 57 -24.35 8.38 13.40
C ILE A 57 -25.17 8.77 14.63
N THR A 58 -26.07 9.73 14.49
CA THR A 58 -26.80 10.33 15.63
C THR A 58 -28.24 9.85 15.78
N SER A 59 -28.80 9.12 14.80
CA SER A 59 -30.15 8.57 14.90
C SER A 59 -30.28 7.15 14.33
N SER A 60 -31.11 6.33 14.99
CA SER A 60 -31.48 4.99 14.52
C SER A 60 -32.28 5.03 13.22
N SER A 61 -32.94 6.15 12.91
CA SER A 61 -33.64 6.36 11.64
C SER A 61 -32.67 6.48 10.45
N GLN A 62 -31.55 7.18 10.61
CA GLN A 62 -30.51 7.27 9.57
C GLN A 62 -29.81 5.93 9.35
N ALA A 63 -29.57 5.16 10.42
CA ALA A 63 -29.00 3.82 10.30
C ALA A 63 -29.91 2.86 9.51
N ARG A 64 -31.24 2.94 9.71
CA ARG A 64 -32.21 2.16 8.92
C ARG A 64 -32.21 2.58 7.46
N GLN A 65 -32.19 3.89 7.19
CA GLN A 65 -32.22 4.42 5.82
C GLN A 65 -30.98 4.00 5.01
N VAL A 66 -29.78 4.06 5.61
CA VAL A 66 -28.54 3.58 4.97
C VAL A 66 -28.58 2.07 4.73
N THR A 67 -29.17 1.30 5.66
CA THR A 67 -29.31 -0.16 5.50
C THR A 67 -30.30 -0.50 4.39
N ASP A 68 -31.40 0.25 4.28
CA ASP A 68 -32.43 0.02 3.28
C ASP A 68 -31.95 0.40 1.86
N ASP A 69 -31.20 1.49 1.72
CA ASP A 69 -30.57 1.89 0.45
C ASP A 69 -29.55 0.84 -0.02
N TYR A 70 -28.71 0.32 0.88
CA TYR A 70 -27.75 -0.76 0.57
C TYR A 70 -28.45 -2.05 0.14
N ARG A 71 -29.55 -2.42 0.82
CA ARG A 71 -30.35 -3.60 0.45
C ARG A 71 -30.95 -3.47 -0.93
N GLN A 72 -31.40 -2.29 -1.33
CA GLN A 72 -31.95 -2.05 -2.67
C GLN A 72 -30.87 -2.17 -3.75
N GLN A 73 -29.69 -1.57 -3.53
CA GLN A 73 -28.57 -1.70 -4.45
C GLN A 73 -28.08 -3.14 -4.58
N MET A 74 -27.97 -3.88 -3.47
CA MET A 74 -27.58 -5.30 -3.47
C MET A 74 -28.61 -6.19 -4.18
N GLN A 75 -29.89 -5.82 -4.19
CA GLN A 75 -30.93 -6.52 -4.95
C GLN A 75 -30.83 -6.27 -6.45
N LEU A 76 -30.37 -5.09 -6.86
CA LEU A 76 -30.11 -4.74 -8.26
C LEU A 76 -28.82 -5.38 -8.79
N LEU A 77 -27.90 -5.73 -7.87
CA LEU A 77 -26.69 -6.49 -8.17
C LEU A 77 -26.90 -8.02 -8.10
N LYS A 78 -28.12 -8.51 -7.85
CA LYS A 78 -28.45 -9.92 -8.05
C LYS A 78 -28.24 -10.22 -9.54
N PRO A 79 -27.14 -10.89 -9.91
CA PRO A 79 -26.89 -11.13 -11.32
C PRO A 79 -27.90 -12.18 -11.77
N GLU A 80 -28.32 -12.10 -13.03
CA GLU A 80 -29.00 -13.16 -13.77
C GLU A 80 -28.07 -14.41 -13.89
N VAL A 81 -27.63 -15.00 -12.76
CA VAL A 81 -26.86 -16.26 -12.73
C VAL A 81 -27.80 -17.47 -12.72
N SER A 82 -29.05 -17.31 -13.15
CA SER A 82 -30.04 -18.40 -13.18
C SER A 82 -30.54 -18.76 -14.57
N ARG A 83 -29.98 -18.19 -15.65
CA ARG A 83 -30.39 -18.54 -17.04
C ARG A 83 -29.39 -19.41 -17.81
N THR A 84 -28.16 -19.62 -17.33
CA THR A 84 -27.14 -20.39 -18.08
C THR A 84 -27.04 -21.87 -17.69
N SER A 85 -27.80 -22.33 -16.69
CA SER A 85 -27.78 -23.75 -16.25
C SER A 85 -29.06 -24.50 -16.65
N MET A 86 -29.52 -24.34 -17.90
CA MET A 86 -30.59 -25.16 -18.52
C MET A 86 -30.47 -25.11 -20.05
N GLN A 87 -29.33 -25.45 -20.66
CA GLN A 87 -29.30 -25.86 -22.08
C GLN A 87 -27.94 -26.48 -22.44
N ASN A 88 -27.98 -27.81 -22.62
CA ASN A 88 -27.03 -28.73 -23.26
C ASN A 88 -25.60 -28.84 -22.74
#